data_AF-A0AAW9HYQ2-F1
#
_entry.id   AF-A0AAW9HYQ2-F1
#
_cell.length_a   1.000
_cell.length_b   1.000
_cell.length_c   1.000
_cell.angle_alpha   90.00
_cell.angle_beta   90.00
_cell.angle_gamma   90.00
#
_symmetry.space_group_name_H-M   'P 1'
#
loop_
_entity.id
_entity.type
_entity.pdbx_description
1 polymer ?
#
loop_
_entity_poly.entity_id
_entity_poly.type
_entity_poly.pdbx_seq_one_letter_code
_entity_poly.pdbx_strand_id
1 'polypeptide(L)'
;TTLATKCLKDESEKIYKVLKTGDLEKSRIQLSYIVGRDTTNLSEKEIVRATVETVAENTVDGIIAPLFYGFIGGAPLAMAYKAINTLDSTVGYKNDKYYYLGFASAKIDDIANYIPARLGVILLSIGSLF
;
A
#
# COMPACT_ATOMS: atom_id res chain seq x y z
N THR A 1 1.81 -15.71 -1.22
CA THR A 1 2.48 -15.20 -0.01
C THR A 1 1.62 -14.10 0.55
N THR A 2 0.97 -14.32 1.69
CA THR A 2 -0.08 -13.43 2.24
C THR A 2 0.45 -12.14 2.84
N LEU A 3 1.75 -12.09 3.14
CA LEU A 3 2.45 -10.93 3.71
C LEU A 3 3.46 -10.36 2.71
N ALA A 4 3.55 -9.03 2.63
CA ALA A 4 4.40 -8.30 1.68
C ALA A 4 5.61 -7.59 2.32
N THR A 5 5.94 -7.91 3.57
CA THR A 5 6.97 -7.22 4.40
C THR A 5 8.30 -6.99 3.68
N LYS A 6 8.90 -8.05 3.12
CA LYS A 6 10.20 -7.97 2.46
C LYS A 6 10.17 -7.10 1.20
N CYS A 7 9.17 -7.31 0.34
CA CYS A 7 9.04 -6.55 -0.91
C CYS A 7 8.88 -5.06 -0.63
N LEU A 8 8.02 -4.70 0.32
CA LEU A 8 7.77 -3.31 0.69
C LEU A 8 9.04 -2.62 1.23
N LYS A 9 9.82 -3.34 2.05
CA LYS A 9 11.12 -2.87 2.53
C LYS A 9 12.11 -2.68 1.37
N ASP A 10 12.25 -3.67 0.51
CA ASP A 10 13.23 -3.65 -0.57
C ASP A 10 12.95 -2.51 -1.57
N GLU A 11 11.68 -2.28 -1.93
CA GLU A 11 11.30 -1.18 -2.83
C GLU A 11 11.49 0.20 -2.19
N SER A 12 11.12 0.37 -0.91
CA SER A 12 11.33 1.64 -0.20
C SER A 12 12.83 1.96 -0.01
N GLU A 13 13.66 0.95 0.26
CA GLU A 13 15.11 1.12 0.34
C GLU A 13 15.74 1.57 -0.99
N LYS A 14 15.24 1.08 -2.13
CA LYS A 14 15.74 1.52 -3.45
C LYS A 14 15.51 3.01 -3.64
N ILE A 15 14.32 3.52 -3.31
CA ILE A 15 14.02 4.96 -3.39
C ILE A 15 14.93 5.73 -2.44
N TYR A 16 15.05 5.30 -1.18
CA TYR A 16 15.91 5.96 -0.21
C TYR A 16 17.37 6.06 -0.67
N LYS A 17 17.93 4.97 -1.22
CA LYS A 17 19.31 4.93 -1.71
C LYS A 17 19.55 5.93 -2.84
N VAL A 18 18.63 6.03 -3.78
CA VAL A 18 18.73 6.98 -4.91
C VAL A 18 18.50 8.41 -4.44
N LEU A 19 17.54 8.64 -3.55
CA LEU A 19 17.27 9.97 -3.00
C LEU A 19 18.49 10.53 -2.27
N LYS A 20 19.22 9.67 -1.53
CA LYS A 20 20.45 10.04 -0.81
C LYS A 20 21.58 10.52 -1.73
N THR A 21 21.56 10.17 -3.03
CA THR A 21 22.56 10.68 -3.99
C THR A 21 22.20 12.05 -4.57
N GLY A 22 21.03 12.61 -4.25
CA GLY A 22 20.54 13.88 -4.81
C GLY A 22 20.04 13.77 -6.27
N ASP A 23 19.95 12.56 -6.81
CA ASP A 23 19.49 12.32 -8.19
C ASP A 23 17.96 12.27 -8.22
N LEU A 24 17.34 13.44 -8.41
CA LEU A 24 15.87 13.57 -8.42
C LEU A 24 15.23 12.85 -9.60
N GLU A 25 15.88 12.81 -10.76
CA GLU A 25 15.33 12.15 -11.95
C GLU A 25 15.21 10.65 -11.71
N LYS A 26 16.28 10.00 -11.24
CA LYS A 26 16.22 8.58 -10.88
C LYS A 26 15.27 8.32 -9.72
N SER A 27 15.17 9.23 -8.75
CA SER A 27 14.24 9.10 -7.63
C SER A 27 12.78 9.08 -8.10
N ARG A 28 12.41 9.90 -9.09
CA ARG A 28 11.06 9.93 -9.69
C ARG A 28 10.75 8.66 -10.46
N ILE A 29 11.73 8.14 -11.20
CA ILE A 29 11.60 6.84 -11.90
C ILE A 29 11.39 5.73 -10.88
N GLN A 30 12.22 5.65 -9.83
CA GLN A 30 12.08 4.61 -8.82
C GLN A 30 10.73 4.69 -8.08
N LEU A 31 10.28 5.91 -7.78
CA LEU A 31 8.98 6.15 -7.15
C LEU A 31 7.81 5.70 -8.06
N SER A 32 7.90 5.91 -9.38
CA SER A 32 6.83 5.53 -10.32
C SER A 32 6.52 4.02 -10.35
N TYR A 33 7.43 3.18 -9.85
CA TYR A 33 7.18 1.74 -9.77
C TYR A 33 6.21 1.36 -8.63
N ILE A 34 6.04 2.22 -7.63
CA ILE A 34 5.22 1.91 -6.46
C ILE A 34 4.02 2.85 -6.27
N VAL A 35 3.93 3.93 -7.06
CA VAL A 35 2.81 4.88 -7.01
C VAL A 35 2.03 4.90 -8.32
N GLY A 36 0.71 5.07 -8.24
CA GLY A 36 -0.15 5.22 -9.42
C GLY A 36 -0.28 6.64 -9.97
N ARG A 37 0.47 7.62 -9.44
CA ARG A 37 0.41 9.04 -9.83
C ARG A 37 1.59 9.44 -10.72
N ASP A 38 1.41 10.51 -11.49
CA ASP A 38 2.51 11.12 -12.24
C ASP A 38 3.62 11.62 -11.29
N THR A 39 4.86 11.20 -11.56
CA THR A 39 6.04 11.55 -10.76
C THR A 39 6.96 12.58 -11.44
N THR A 40 6.67 12.98 -12.67
CA THR A 40 7.62 13.68 -13.56
C THR A 40 8.17 14.99 -12.99
N ASN A 41 7.33 15.74 -12.26
CA ASN A 41 7.66 17.08 -11.74
C ASN A 41 7.73 17.16 -10.21
N LEU A 42 7.84 16.04 -9.50
CA LEU A 42 7.88 16.04 -8.04
C LEU A 42 9.21 16.62 -7.52
N SER A 43 9.11 17.55 -6.57
CA SER A 43 10.24 17.99 -5.74
C SER A 43 10.69 16.89 -4.79
N GLU A 44 11.89 17.04 -4.21
CA GLU A 44 12.42 16.09 -3.22
C GLU A 44 11.43 15.83 -2.07
N LYS A 45 10.81 16.89 -1.53
CA LYS A 45 9.82 16.78 -0.45
C LYS A 45 8.58 15.99 -0.89
N GLU A 46 8.13 16.18 -2.11
CA GLU A 46 6.99 15.45 -2.65
C GLU A 46 7.33 13.98 -2.92
N ILE A 47 8.57 13.68 -3.33
CA ILE A 47 9.06 12.29 -3.47
C ILE A 47 9.07 11.60 -2.12
N VAL A 48 9.62 12.26 -1.08
CA VAL A 48 9.64 11.72 0.29
C VAL A 48 8.22 11.48 0.78
N ARG A 49 7.36 12.49 0.68
CA ARG A 49 5.96 12.39 1.08
C ARG A 49 5.26 11.23 0.37
N ALA A 50 5.43 11.14 -0.94
CA ALA A 50 4.81 10.09 -1.73
C ALA A 50 5.29 8.69 -1.33
N THR A 51 6.59 8.56 -1.05
CA THR A 51 7.17 7.31 -0.56
C THR A 51 6.57 6.92 0.79
N VAL A 52 6.48 7.86 1.74
CA VAL A 52 5.91 7.61 3.07
C VAL A 52 4.43 7.25 2.99
N GLU A 53 3.64 7.99 2.20
CA GLU A 53 2.21 7.69 1.97
C GLU A 53 2.03 6.26 1.46
N THR A 54 2.75 5.89 0.41
CA THR A 54 2.66 4.57 -0.20
C THR A 54 3.14 3.46 0.72
N VAL A 55 4.22 3.66 1.48
CA VAL A 55 4.70 2.66 2.45
C VAL A 55 3.71 2.48 3.58
N ALA A 56 3.11 3.56 4.10
CA ALA A 56 2.12 3.49 5.16
C ALA A 56 0.86 2.74 4.69
N GLU A 57 0.32 3.08 3.52
CA GLU A 57 -0.83 2.42 2.90
C GLU A 57 -0.57 0.91 2.70
N ASN A 58 0.54 0.57 2.05
CA ASN A 58 0.90 -0.82 1.79
C ASN A 58 1.27 -1.60 3.06
N THR A 59 1.61 -0.93 4.17
CA THR A 59 1.81 -1.60 5.46
C THR A 59 0.48 -2.10 6.02
N VAL A 60 -0.59 -1.32 5.88
CA VAL A 60 -1.92 -1.74 6.29
C VAL A 60 -2.37 -2.93 5.43
N ASP A 61 -2.35 -2.78 4.11
CA ASP A 61 -2.90 -3.78 3.18
C ASP A 61 -2.03 -5.04 3.03
N GLY A 62 -0.71 -4.88 3.11
CA GLY A 62 0.25 -5.94 2.87
C GLY A 62 0.67 -6.70 4.13
N ILE A 63 0.39 -6.17 5.33
CA ILE A 63 0.91 -6.71 6.59
C ILE A 63 -0.18 -6.72 7.66
N ILE A 64 -0.70 -5.56 8.07
CA ILE A 64 -1.56 -5.44 9.25
C ILE A 64 -2.91 -6.14 9.03
N ALA A 65 -3.59 -5.86 7.93
CA ALA A 65 -4.88 -6.46 7.63
C ALA A 65 -4.79 -7.99 7.40
N PRO A 66 -3.83 -8.52 6.63
CA PRO A 66 -3.65 -9.97 6.53
C PRO A 66 -3.32 -10.63 7.88
N LEU A 67 -2.53 -9.99 8.75
CA LEU A 67 -2.26 -10.50 10.11
C LEU A 67 -3.51 -10.46 11.01
N PHE A 68 -4.30 -9.38 10.94
CA PHE A 68 -5.54 -9.23 11.69
C PHE A 68 -6.54 -10.33 11.35
N TYR A 69 -6.79 -10.56 10.05
CA TYR A 69 -7.68 -11.62 9.60
C TYR A 69 -7.10 -13.02 9.85
N GLY A 70 -5.78 -13.17 9.75
CA GLY A 70 -5.07 -14.40 10.12
C GLY A 70 -5.20 -14.74 11.60
N PHE A 71 -5.20 -13.74 12.49
CA PHE A 71 -5.41 -13.95 13.91
C PHE A 71 -6.85 -14.40 14.23
N ILE A 72 -7.84 -13.84 13.52
CA ILE A 72 -9.27 -14.13 13.77
C ILE A 72 -9.68 -15.51 13.24
N GLY A 73 -9.23 -15.89 12.05
CA GLY A 73 -9.73 -17.10 11.37
C GLY A 73 -8.68 -17.87 10.60
N GLY A 74 -7.40 -17.66 10.92
CA GLY A 74 -6.29 -18.41 10.34
C GLY A 74 -6.05 -18.10 8.85
N ALA A 75 -5.37 -19.03 8.18
CA ALA A 75 -5.00 -18.89 6.78
C ALA A 75 -6.18 -18.59 5.83
N PRO A 76 -7.39 -19.19 5.98
CA PRO A 76 -8.52 -18.90 5.10
C PRO A 76 -8.93 -17.43 5.08
N LEU A 77 -9.07 -16.79 6.26
CA LEU A 77 -9.45 -15.37 6.31
C LEU A 77 -8.34 -14.44 5.83
N ALA A 78 -7.08 -14.76 6.13
CA ALA A 78 -5.96 -13.98 5.62
C ALA A 78 -5.88 -14.01 4.08
N MET A 79 -6.17 -15.17 3.47
CA MET A 79 -6.23 -15.31 2.00
C MET A 79 -7.47 -14.61 1.42
N ALA A 80 -8.62 -14.71 2.08
CA ALA A 80 -9.85 -14.03 1.65
C ALA A 80 -9.66 -12.51 1.61
N TYR A 81 -9.06 -11.93 2.65
CA TYR A 81 -8.68 -10.52 2.66
C TYR A 81 -7.75 -10.18 1.49
N LYS A 82 -6.72 -10.99 1.25
CA LYS A 82 -5.78 -10.70 0.16
C LYS A 82 -6.44 -10.76 -1.22
N ALA A 83 -7.43 -11.63 -1.39
CA ALA A 83 -8.24 -11.69 -2.60
C ALA A 83 -9.07 -10.41 -2.79
N ILE A 84 -9.69 -9.89 -1.73
CA ILE A 84 -10.45 -8.63 -1.74
C ILE A 84 -9.52 -7.47 -2.17
N ASN A 85 -8.39 -7.31 -1.49
CA ASN A 85 -7.42 -6.24 -1.79
C ASN A 85 -6.86 -6.34 -3.21
N THR A 86 -6.64 -7.56 -3.71
CA THR A 86 -6.21 -7.76 -5.11
C THR A 86 -7.32 -7.40 -6.09
N LEU A 87 -8.57 -7.77 -5.80
CA LEU A 87 -9.72 -7.46 -6.64
C LEU A 87 -9.90 -5.95 -6.78
N ASP A 88 -9.77 -5.19 -5.69
CA ASP A 88 -9.84 -3.74 -5.74
C ASP A 88 -8.72 -3.14 -6.60
N SER A 89 -7.48 -3.60 -6.38
CA SER A 89 -6.31 -3.14 -7.14
C SER A 89 -6.36 -3.49 -8.64
N THR A 90 -7.14 -4.49 -9.06
CA THR A 90 -7.23 -4.92 -10.48
C THR A 90 -8.50 -4.46 -11.19
N VAL A 91 -9.63 -4.38 -10.48
CA VAL A 91 -10.96 -4.10 -11.06
C VAL A 91 -11.51 -2.74 -10.63
N GLY A 92 -10.99 -2.14 -9.56
CA GLY A 92 -11.36 -0.81 -9.08
C GLY A 92 -10.99 0.33 -10.04
N TYR A 93 -10.09 0.09 -11.00
CA TYR A 93 -9.76 1.07 -12.04
C TYR A 93 -10.95 1.30 -12.98
N LYS A 94 -11.41 2.55 -13.01
CA LYS A 94 -12.55 3.08 -13.79
C LYS A 94 -12.48 2.65 -15.26
N ASN A 95 -13.10 1.52 -15.56
CA ASN A 95 -13.43 1.11 -16.92
C ASN A 95 -14.94 1.35 -17.07
N ASP A 96 -15.35 2.16 -18.04
CA ASP A 96 -16.77 2.50 -18.29
C ASP A 96 -17.64 1.25 -18.46
N LYS A 97 -17.03 0.11 -18.82
CA LYS A 97 -17.67 -1.19 -18.97
C LYS A 97 -17.94 -1.94 -17.66
N TYR A 98 -17.21 -1.66 -16.58
CA TYR A 98 -17.24 -2.43 -15.31
C TYR A 98 -17.46 -1.56 -14.06
N TYR A 99 -17.99 -0.36 -14.23
CA TYR A 99 -18.20 0.62 -13.16
C TYR A 99 -18.82 0.04 -11.87
N TYR A 100 -19.90 -0.74 -12.00
CA TYR A 100 -20.59 -1.34 -10.84
C TYR A 100 -19.76 -2.42 -10.13
N LEU A 101 -18.95 -3.19 -10.88
CA LEU A 101 -18.06 -4.20 -10.29
C LEU A 101 -16.88 -3.53 -9.57
N GLY A 102 -16.30 -2.49 -10.16
CA GLY A 102 -15.26 -1.68 -9.51
C GLY A 102 -15.78 -1.04 -8.23
N PHE A 103 -16.98 -0.46 -8.26
CA PHE A 103 -17.61 0.14 -7.07
C PHE A 103 -17.88 -0.87 -5.96
N ALA A 104 -18.41 -2.05 -6.29
CA ALA A 104 -18.66 -3.10 -5.32
C ALA A 104 -17.35 -3.62 -4.71
N SER A 105 -16.30 -3.79 -5.52
CA SER A 105 -14.98 -4.20 -5.07
C SER A 105 -14.37 -3.19 -4.09
N ALA A 106 -14.33 -1.91 -4.47
CA ALA A 106 -13.80 -0.84 -3.62
C ALA A 106 -14.54 -0.75 -2.29
N LYS A 107 -15.86 -0.89 -2.30
CA LYS A 107 -16.66 -0.81 -1.09
C LYS A 107 -16.45 -2.01 -0.15
N ILE A 108 -16.24 -3.20 -0.69
CA ILE A 108 -15.92 -4.39 0.12
C ILE A 108 -14.52 -4.24 0.73
N ASP A 109 -13.55 -3.72 -0.04
CA ASP A 109 -12.21 -3.44 0.46
C ASP A 109 -12.25 -2.41 1.59
N ASP A 110 -12.92 -1.27 1.40
CA ASP A 110 -13.10 -0.23 2.44
C ASP A 110 -13.66 -0.80 3.76
N ILE A 111 -14.65 -1.69 3.67
CA ILE A 111 -15.25 -2.33 4.84
C ILE A 111 -14.25 -3.29 5.50
N ALA A 112 -13.55 -4.10 4.72
CA ALA A 112 -12.56 -5.05 5.22
C ALA A 112 -11.36 -4.32 5.86
N ASN A 113 -11.00 -3.15 5.35
CA ASN A 113 -9.90 -2.34 5.85
C ASN A 113 -10.28 -1.43 7.02
N TYR A 114 -11.56 -1.23 7.32
CA TYR A 114 -12.02 -0.26 8.33
C TYR A 114 -11.37 -0.45 9.73
N ILE A 115 -11.29 -1.70 10.22
CA ILE A 115 -10.67 -1.99 11.52
C ILE A 115 -9.13 -2.04 11.38
N PRO A 116 -8.55 -2.81 10.44
CA PRO A 116 -7.10 -2.85 10.26
C PRO A 116 -6.45 -1.48 10.05
N ALA A 117 -7.07 -0.57 9.30
CA ALA A 117 -6.53 0.77 9.05
C ALA A 117 -6.39 1.59 10.34
N ARG A 118 -7.35 1.48 11.26
CA ARG A 118 -7.28 2.14 12.58
C ARG A 118 -6.20 1.55 13.47
N LEU A 119 -6.06 0.23 13.44
CA LEU A 119 -4.94 -0.44 14.12
C LEU A 119 -3.61 0.02 13.52
N GLY A 120 -3.54 0.20 12.21
CA GLY A 120 -2.38 0.74 11.50
C GLY A 120 -1.93 2.08 12.04
N VAL A 121 -2.84 3.03 12.20
CA VAL A 121 -2.52 4.35 12.78
C VAL A 121 -1.92 4.20 14.18
N ILE A 122 -2.50 3.38 15.03
CA ILE A 122 -2.02 3.15 16.41
C ILE A 122 -0.63 2.49 16.41
N LEU A 123 -0.48 1.40 15.65
CA LEU A 123 0.75 0.62 15.60
C LEU A 123 1.92 1.41 15.00
N LEU A 124 1.68 2.15 13.92
CA LEU A 124 2.69 3.01 13.31
C LEU A 124 3.10 4.16 14.25
N SER A 125 2.12 4.77 14.95
CA SER A 125 2.41 5.84 15.91
C SER A 125 3.27 5.34 17.06
N ILE A 126 2.92 4.19 17.65
CA ILE A 126 3.71 3.57 18.73
C ILE A 126 5.08 3.15 18.20
N GLY A 127 5.14 2.53 17.02
CA GLY A 127 6.40 2.12 16.40
C GLY A 127 7.35 3.28 16.13
N SER A 128 6.84 4.48 15.84
CA SER A 128 7.66 5.68 15.61
C SER A 128 8.31 6.26 16.86
N LEU A 129 7.93 5.80 18.06
CA LEU A 129 8.52 6.25 19.34
C LEU A 129 9.85 5.56 19.66
N PHE A 130 10.20 4.49 18.94
CA PHE A 130 11.39 3.67 19.16
C PHE A 130 12.34 3.75 17.96
#